data_AF-A0A6C0KT72-F1
#
_entry.id   AF-A0A6C0KT72-F1
#
_cell.length_a   1.000
_cell.length_b   1.000
_cell.length_c   1.000
_cell.angle_alpha   90.00
_cell.angle_beta   90.00
_cell.angle_gamma   90.00
#
_symmetry.space_group_name_H-M   'P 1'
#
loop_
_entity.id
_entity.type
_entity.pdbx_description
1 polymer ?
#
loop_
_entity_poly.entity_id
_entity_poly.type
_entity_poly.pdbx_seq_one_letter_code
_entity_poly.pdbx_strand_id
1 'polypeptide(L)'
;MGIDPNHFGPYFWATIHFICLGVTSNLSNDQKNGYCQFFNNIHYVLPCASCGEHLRDNMRNITQIEEVFADPSYSSDSLFYWSVDLHNIVNDKLGKPRMTHQDAYKFWRNAPYATFNKNTKDTNSDKNDEVIKIVYKENYSQPIQMFLIFIIGLLIGVMLFYCCRH
;
A
#
# COMPACT_ATOMS: atom_id res chain seq x y z
N MET A 1 4.62 22.34 -8.08
CA MET A 1 5.35 21.20 -8.69
C MET A 1 4.86 19.95 -7.96
N GLY A 2 4.40 18.92 -8.66
CA GLY A 2 3.86 17.71 -8.05
C GLY A 2 4.34 16.47 -8.81
N ILE A 3 4.32 15.32 -8.16
CA ILE A 3 4.58 14.02 -8.79
C ILE A 3 3.31 13.61 -9.54
N ASP A 4 3.47 13.09 -10.76
CA ASP A 4 2.34 12.54 -11.53
C ASP A 4 1.60 11.46 -10.70
N PRO A 5 0.27 11.55 -10.52
CA PRO A 5 -0.52 10.58 -9.78
C PRO A 5 -0.38 9.13 -10.25
N ASN A 6 -0.03 8.91 -11.51
CA ASN A 6 0.22 7.57 -12.03
C ASN A 6 1.47 6.92 -11.44
N HIS A 7 2.45 7.70 -10.96
CA HIS A 7 3.67 7.17 -10.36
C HIS A 7 3.54 6.86 -8.87
N PHE A 8 2.79 7.66 -8.11
CA PHE A 8 2.67 7.48 -6.65
C PHE A 8 1.31 6.96 -6.20
N GLY A 9 0.25 7.22 -6.96
CA GLY A 9 -1.14 6.92 -6.60
C GLY A 9 -1.40 5.46 -6.28
N PRO A 10 -0.95 4.49 -7.11
CA PRO A 10 -1.14 3.07 -6.81
C PRO A 10 -0.53 2.63 -5.47
N TYR A 11 0.66 3.13 -5.13
CA TYR A 11 1.32 2.84 -3.87
C TYR A 11 0.61 3.49 -2.69
N PHE A 12 0.15 4.74 -2.86
CA PHE A 12 -0.57 5.46 -1.81
C PHE A 12 -1.92 4.82 -1.49
N TRP A 13 -2.68 4.41 -2.52
CA TRP A 13 -3.91 3.64 -2.33
C TRP A 13 -3.66 2.28 -1.69
N ALA A 14 -2.58 1.59 -2.07
CA ALA A 14 -2.19 0.35 -1.40
C ALA A 14 -1.91 0.58 0.09
N THR A 15 -1.17 1.63 0.45
CA THR A 15 -0.94 2.00 1.85
C THR A 15 -2.25 2.24 2.60
N ILE A 16 -3.16 3.03 2.04
CA ILE A 16 -4.48 3.28 2.63
C ILE A 16 -5.23 1.96 2.87
N HIS A 17 -5.36 1.13 1.85
CA HIS A 17 -6.11 -0.12 1.95
C HIS A 17 -5.47 -1.09 2.95
N PHE A 18 -4.14 -1.20 2.99
CA PHE A 18 -3.47 -2.06 3.97
C PHE A 18 -3.58 -1.54 5.40
N ILE A 19 -3.48 -0.22 5.62
CA ILE A 19 -3.72 0.38 6.94
C ILE A 19 -5.13 0.01 7.43
N CYS A 20 -6.14 0.18 6.57
CA CYS A 20 -7.52 -0.13 6.95
C CYS A 20 -7.78 -1.63 7.11
N LEU A 21 -7.20 -2.48 6.26
CA LEU A 21 -7.34 -3.94 6.33
C LEU A 21 -6.67 -4.53 7.59
N GLY A 22 -5.63 -3.88 8.11
CA GLY A 22 -4.91 -4.29 9.32
C GLY A 22 -5.61 -3.95 10.63
N VAL A 23 -6.77 -3.30 10.59
CA VAL A 23 -7.52 -2.89 11.78
C VAL A 23 -8.14 -4.09 12.49
N THR A 24 -8.09 -4.08 13.82
CA THR A 24 -8.78 -5.05 14.68
C THR A 24 -10.08 -4.47 15.24
N SER A 25 -10.99 -5.33 15.70
CA SER A 25 -12.26 -4.88 16.29
C SER A 25 -12.12 -4.22 17.67
N ASN A 26 -10.96 -4.33 18.33
CA ASN A 26 -10.72 -3.90 19.71
C ASN A 26 -9.76 -2.71 19.84
N LEU A 27 -9.88 -1.70 18.96
CA LEU A 27 -9.07 -0.48 19.06
C LEU A 27 -9.38 0.33 20.33
N SER A 28 -8.33 0.84 20.99
CA SER A 28 -8.46 1.85 22.04
C SER A 28 -8.92 3.20 21.47
N ASN A 29 -9.44 4.08 22.33
CA ASN A 29 -9.83 5.43 21.92
C ASN A 29 -8.65 6.23 21.33
N ASP A 30 -7.45 6.06 21.88
CA ASP A 30 -6.24 6.71 21.35
C ASP A 30 -5.89 6.21 19.94
N GLN A 31 -6.03 4.90 19.70
CA GLN A 31 -5.82 4.33 18.38
C GLN A 31 -6.85 4.87 17.39
N LYS A 32 -8.14 4.88 17.75
CA LYS A 32 -9.21 5.46 16.92
C LYS A 32 -8.92 6.92 16.58
N ASN A 33 -8.54 7.72 17.58
CA ASN A 33 -8.15 9.11 17.38
C ASN A 33 -6.92 9.24 16.44
N GLY A 34 -5.94 8.34 16.56
CA GLY A 34 -4.80 8.29 15.63
C GLY A 34 -5.22 8.05 14.18
N TYR A 35 -6.16 7.12 13.93
CA TYR A 35 -6.73 6.90 12.61
C TYR A 35 -7.48 8.13 12.10
N CYS A 36 -8.34 8.72 12.93
CA CYS A 36 -9.09 9.93 12.56
C CYS A 36 -8.13 11.07 12.17
N GLN A 37 -7.11 11.33 12.99
CA GLN A 37 -6.10 12.36 12.70
C GLN A 37 -5.32 12.05 11.43
N PHE A 38 -4.89 10.81 11.23
CA PHE A 38 -4.18 10.42 10.01
C PHE A 38 -5.04 10.69 8.77
N PHE A 39 -6.22 10.09 8.69
CA PHE A 39 -7.08 10.19 7.51
C PHE A 39 -7.63 11.59 7.29
N ASN A 40 -7.95 12.36 8.32
CA ASN A 40 -8.34 13.76 8.14
C ASN A 40 -7.22 14.64 7.58
N ASN A 41 -5.96 14.23 7.72
CA ASN A 41 -4.81 15.02 7.28
C ASN A 41 -4.06 14.44 6.07
N ILE A 42 -4.37 13.23 5.59
CA ILE A 42 -3.63 12.63 4.45
C ILE A 42 -3.66 13.50 3.19
N HIS A 43 -4.69 14.31 3.01
CA HIS A 43 -4.82 15.20 1.86
C HIS A 43 -3.74 16.30 1.83
N TYR A 44 -3.17 16.68 2.98
CA TYR A 44 -2.09 17.68 3.07
C TYR A 44 -0.73 17.14 2.64
N VAL A 45 -0.53 15.81 2.70
CA VAL A 45 0.79 15.18 2.45
C VAL A 45 0.90 14.55 1.06
N LEU A 46 -0.17 14.60 0.25
CA LEU A 46 -0.13 14.13 -1.13
C LEU A 46 0.84 14.98 -1.96
N PRO A 47 1.77 14.37 -2.72
CA PRO A 47 2.73 15.09 -3.56
C PRO A 47 2.09 15.65 -4.86
N CYS A 48 0.80 15.99 -4.81
CA CYS A 48 -0.01 16.54 -5.90
C CYS A 48 -1.10 17.44 -5.29
N ALA A 49 -0.99 18.75 -5.46
CA ALA A 49 -1.88 19.73 -4.83
C ALA A 49 -3.35 19.53 -5.21
N SER A 50 -3.66 19.39 -6.51
CA SER A 50 -5.03 19.15 -6.98
C SER A 50 -5.58 17.80 -6.49
N CYS A 51 -4.73 16.78 -6.38
CA CYS A 51 -5.11 15.49 -5.79
C CYS A 51 -5.49 15.63 -4.31
N GLY A 52 -4.74 16.45 -3.56
CA GLY A 52 -5.05 16.79 -2.17
C GLY A 52 -6.39 17.52 -2.03
N GLU A 53 -6.64 18.53 -2.86
CA GLU A 53 -7.92 19.25 -2.89
C GLU A 53 -9.09 18.32 -3.23
N HIS A 54 -8.94 17.50 -4.28
CA HIS A 54 -9.95 16.52 -4.66
C HIS A 54 -10.18 15.48 -3.56
N LEU A 55 -9.13 15.00 -2.89
CA LEU A 55 -9.26 14.03 -1.81
C LEU A 55 -10.02 14.63 -0.62
N ARG A 56 -9.67 15.86 -0.20
CA ARG A 56 -10.38 16.60 0.85
C ARG A 56 -11.86 16.74 0.52
N ASP A 57 -12.18 17.10 -0.72
CA ASP A 57 -13.56 17.29 -1.14
C ASP A 57 -14.31 15.96 -1.26
N ASN A 58 -13.65 14.88 -1.69
CA ASN A 58 -14.24 13.53 -1.71
C ASN A 58 -14.53 13.02 -0.28
N MET A 59 -13.64 13.28 0.67
CA MET A 59 -13.84 12.90 2.08
C MET A 59 -15.05 13.60 2.71
N ARG A 60 -15.44 14.78 2.23
CA ARG A 60 -16.68 15.46 2.66
C ARG A 60 -17.95 14.80 2.10
N ASN A 61 -17.84 13.97 1.08
CA ASN A 61 -18.95 13.31 0.38
C ASN A 61 -19.13 11.84 0.78
N ILE A 62 -18.43 11.38 1.82
CA ILE A 62 -18.59 10.06 2.42
C ILE A 62 -18.81 10.19 3.92
N THR A 63 -19.23 9.08 4.55
CA THR A 63 -19.24 8.94 6.01
C THR A 63 -17.90 9.37 6.58
N GLN A 64 -17.94 10.28 7.57
CA GLN A 64 -16.71 10.75 8.21
C GLN A 64 -16.08 9.62 9.01
N ILE A 65 -14.75 9.60 9.12
CA ILE A 65 -14.06 8.47 9.77
C ILE A 65 -14.43 8.34 11.25
N GLU A 66 -14.71 9.44 11.93
CA GLU A 66 -15.25 9.46 13.29
C GLU A 66 -16.59 8.73 13.37
N GLU A 67 -17.46 8.93 12.38
CA GLU A 67 -18.77 8.30 12.30
C GLU A 67 -18.63 6.79 12.04
N VAL A 68 -17.65 6.37 11.24
CA VAL A 68 -17.33 4.94 11.05
C VAL A 68 -17.02 4.27 12.39
N PHE A 69 -16.21 4.90 13.25
CA PHE A 69 -15.87 4.33 14.56
C PHE A 69 -16.97 4.46 15.61
N ALA A 70 -17.92 5.38 15.43
CA ALA A 70 -19.06 5.58 16.30
C ALA A 70 -20.24 4.65 15.97
N ASP A 71 -20.23 4.02 14.80
CA ASP A 71 -21.27 3.09 14.36
C ASP A 71 -21.38 1.89 15.32
N PRO A 72 -22.56 1.60 15.91
CA PRO A 72 -22.77 0.43 16.76
C PRO A 72 -22.51 -0.92 16.06
N SER A 73 -22.58 -0.95 14.73
CA SER A 73 -22.29 -2.11 13.88
C SER A 73 -20.82 -2.17 13.44
N TYR A 74 -19.97 -1.28 13.94
CA TYR A 74 -18.54 -1.24 13.61
C TYR A 74 -17.88 -2.61 13.78
N SER A 75 -17.10 -2.98 12.77
CA SER A 75 -16.30 -4.21 12.72
C SER A 75 -14.88 -3.92 12.23
N SER A 76 -13.99 -4.92 12.29
CA SER A 76 -12.65 -4.81 11.71
C SER A 76 -12.66 -4.46 10.22
N ASP A 77 -13.71 -4.83 9.50
CA ASP A 77 -13.80 -4.59 8.06
C ASP A 77 -14.39 -3.20 7.73
N SER A 78 -15.04 -2.53 8.70
CA SER A 78 -15.74 -1.25 8.46
C SER A 78 -14.80 -0.17 7.92
N LEU A 79 -13.59 -0.06 8.46
CA LEU A 79 -12.62 0.94 7.98
C LEU A 79 -12.06 0.56 6.60
N PHE A 80 -11.94 -0.73 6.29
CA PHE A 80 -11.55 -1.19 4.96
C PHE A 80 -12.62 -0.84 3.92
N TYR A 81 -13.89 -1.09 4.20
CA TYR A 81 -15.00 -0.72 3.31
C TYR A 81 -15.08 0.79 3.09
N TRP A 82 -14.89 1.59 4.14
CA TRP A 82 -14.76 3.04 4.02
C TRP A 82 -13.66 3.46 3.03
N SER A 83 -12.49 2.81 3.09
CA SER A 83 -11.40 3.10 2.15
C SER A 83 -11.74 2.74 0.70
N VAL A 84 -12.52 1.68 0.49
CA VAL A 84 -13.00 1.25 -0.83
C VAL A 84 -14.02 2.24 -1.38
N ASP A 85 -14.94 2.74 -0.55
CA ASP A 85 -15.91 3.75 -0.95
C ASP A 85 -15.24 5.07 -1.35
N LEU A 86 -14.26 5.50 -0.56
CA LEU A 86 -13.44 6.67 -0.89
C LEU A 86 -12.71 6.53 -2.24
N HIS A 87 -12.10 5.37 -2.49
CA HIS A 87 -11.40 5.11 -3.76
C HIS A 87 -12.39 4.99 -4.93
N ASN A 88 -13.58 4.42 -4.71
CA ASN A 88 -14.61 4.32 -5.74
C ASN A 88 -15.12 5.69 -6.20
N ILE A 89 -15.21 6.70 -5.32
CA ILE A 89 -15.53 8.09 -5.73
C ILE A 89 -14.48 8.62 -6.72
N VAL A 90 -13.21 8.32 -6.46
CA VAL A 90 -12.12 8.71 -7.37
C VAL A 90 -12.21 7.93 -8.68
N ASN A 91 -12.53 6.64 -8.64
CA ASN A 91 -12.74 5.83 -9.85
C ASN A 91 -13.87 6.40 -10.72
N ASP A 92 -15.02 6.74 -10.12
CA ASP A 92 -16.15 7.32 -10.84
C ASP A 92 -15.76 8.62 -11.55
N LYS A 93 -15.03 9.51 -10.85
CA LYS A 93 -14.53 10.77 -11.43
C LYS A 93 -13.56 10.57 -12.59
N LEU A 94 -12.83 9.46 -12.60
CA LEU A 94 -11.85 9.12 -13.64
C LEU A 94 -12.41 8.16 -14.70
N GLY A 95 -13.70 7.81 -14.63
CA GLY A 95 -14.32 6.84 -15.55
C GLY A 95 -13.77 5.41 -15.42
N LYS A 96 -13.23 5.06 -14.25
CA LYS A 96 -12.70 3.72 -13.95
C LYS A 96 -13.79 2.83 -13.33
N PRO A 97 -13.70 1.49 -13.48
CA PRO A 97 -14.64 0.57 -12.87
C PRO A 97 -14.66 0.69 -11.34
N ARG A 98 -15.86 0.55 -10.76
CA ARG A 98 -16.02 0.40 -9.31
C ARG A 98 -15.62 -1.00 -8.86
N MET A 99 -15.11 -1.11 -7.65
CA MET A 99 -14.94 -2.39 -6.97
C MET A 99 -16.04 -2.58 -5.92
N THR A 100 -16.62 -3.77 -5.84
CA THR A 100 -17.45 -4.14 -4.69
C THR A 100 -16.56 -4.31 -3.45
N HIS A 101 -17.12 -4.14 -2.26
CA HIS A 101 -16.40 -4.41 -1.01
C HIS A 101 -15.81 -5.82 -0.97
N GLN A 102 -16.57 -6.82 -1.42
CA GLN A 102 -16.13 -8.21 -1.43
C GLN A 102 -14.98 -8.45 -2.41
N ASP A 103 -15.03 -7.86 -3.61
CA ASP A 103 -13.96 -8.01 -4.61
C ASP A 103 -12.69 -7.29 -4.16
N ALA A 104 -12.83 -6.08 -3.60
CA ALA A 104 -11.71 -5.36 -3.01
C ALA A 104 -11.10 -6.16 -1.86
N TYR A 105 -11.91 -6.75 -0.98
CA TYR A 105 -11.42 -7.57 0.13
C TYR A 105 -10.61 -8.77 -0.35
N LYS A 106 -11.14 -9.51 -1.33
CA LYS A 106 -10.43 -10.65 -1.96
C LYS A 106 -9.13 -10.20 -2.61
N PHE A 107 -9.15 -9.07 -3.32
CA PHE A 107 -7.97 -8.53 -3.99
C PHE A 107 -6.88 -8.16 -2.99
N TRP A 108 -7.20 -7.32 -2.00
CA TRP A 108 -6.21 -6.77 -1.07
C TRP A 108 -5.70 -7.80 -0.05
N ARG A 109 -6.53 -8.78 0.35
CA ARG A 109 -6.10 -9.84 1.28
C ARG A 109 -5.24 -10.91 0.63
N ASN A 110 -5.44 -11.17 -0.66
CA ASN A 110 -4.61 -12.09 -1.45
C ASN A 110 -3.52 -11.36 -2.24
N ALA A 111 -3.36 -10.05 -2.05
CA ALA A 111 -2.31 -9.30 -2.70
C ALA A 111 -0.95 -9.88 -2.27
N PRO A 112 0.02 -10.07 -3.19
CA PRO A 112 1.29 -10.72 -2.91
C PRO A 112 2.19 -9.99 -1.88
N TYR A 113 1.74 -8.84 -1.37
CA TYR A 113 2.38 -8.09 -0.29
C TYR A 113 1.83 -8.45 1.11
N ALA A 114 0.76 -9.24 1.23
CA ALA A 114 0.11 -9.58 2.50
C ALA A 114 0.74 -10.76 3.27
N THR A 115 1.95 -11.23 2.90
CA THR A 115 2.63 -12.33 3.59
C THR A 115 3.88 -11.88 4.35
N PHE A 116 3.70 -11.04 5.36
CA PHE A 116 4.54 -11.21 6.57
C PHE A 116 3.93 -12.36 7.38
N ASN A 117 4.25 -13.58 6.93
CA ASN A 117 3.76 -14.82 7.51
C ASN A 117 4.26 -14.97 8.96
N LYS A 118 3.36 -14.93 9.94
CA LYS A 118 3.51 -15.71 11.17
C LYS A 118 2.60 -16.91 11.08
N ASN A 119 3.19 -18.01 10.60
CA ASN A 119 2.75 -19.39 10.75
C ASN A 119 1.26 -19.68 10.53
N THR A 120 0.83 -19.85 9.28
CA THR A 120 -0.17 -20.89 8.96
C THR A 120 0.20 -21.61 7.67
N LYS A 121 0.23 -22.94 7.75
CA LYS A 121 0.27 -23.83 6.59
C LYS A 121 -1.15 -23.89 6.04
N ASP A 122 -1.41 -23.32 4.88
CA ASP A 122 -2.61 -23.64 4.13
C ASP A 122 -2.26 -23.87 2.65
N THR A 123 -2.60 -25.09 2.21
CA THR A 123 -2.34 -25.65 0.90
C THR A 123 -3.51 -25.37 -0.04
N ASN A 124 -3.33 -24.47 -1.01
CA ASN A 124 -3.90 -24.51 -2.38
C ASN A 124 -3.68 -23.17 -3.11
N SER A 125 -2.70 -23.08 -4.01
CA SER A 125 -2.48 -21.85 -4.84
C SER A 125 -1.95 -22.09 -6.25
N ASP A 126 -2.42 -23.11 -6.97
CA ASP A 126 -1.83 -23.50 -8.29
C ASP A 126 -2.09 -22.55 -9.47
N LYS A 127 -2.61 -21.33 -9.27
CA LYS A 127 -2.76 -20.33 -10.37
C LYS A 127 -2.15 -18.96 -10.10
N ASN A 128 -1.86 -18.64 -8.84
CA ASN A 128 -1.26 -17.34 -8.48
C ASN A 128 0.27 -17.37 -8.51
N ASP A 129 0.88 -18.57 -8.59
CA ASP A 129 2.33 -18.76 -8.51
C ASP A 129 3.10 -18.20 -9.71
N GLU A 130 2.50 -18.16 -10.89
CA GLU A 130 3.22 -17.77 -12.12
C GLU A 130 3.37 -16.26 -12.24
N VAL A 131 2.31 -15.51 -11.92
CA VAL A 131 2.33 -14.04 -11.87
C VAL A 131 3.24 -13.55 -10.73
N ILE A 132 3.21 -14.22 -9.58
CA ILE A 132 4.08 -13.90 -8.43
C ILE A 132 5.56 -14.13 -8.79
N LYS A 133 5.89 -15.22 -9.49
CA LYS A 133 7.27 -15.48 -9.96
C LYS A 133 7.80 -14.38 -10.89
N ILE A 134 6.96 -13.85 -11.78
CA ILE A 134 7.34 -12.77 -12.71
C ILE A 134 7.67 -11.49 -11.93
N VAL A 135 6.78 -11.05 -11.04
CA VAL A 135 6.97 -9.83 -10.24
C VAL A 135 8.20 -9.93 -9.31
N TYR A 136 8.44 -11.10 -8.70
CA TYR A 136 9.62 -11.33 -7.86
C TYR A 136 10.92 -11.29 -8.66
N LYS A 137 10.94 -11.93 -9.83
CA LYS A 137 12.14 -12.02 -10.66
C LYS A 137 12.57 -10.65 -11.19
N GLU A 138 11.62 -9.80 -11.56
CA GLU A 138 11.93 -8.47 -12.11
C GLU A 138 12.35 -7.45 -11.04
N ASN A 139 11.75 -7.46 -9.84
CA ASN A 139 12.06 -6.45 -8.82
C ASN A 139 13.26 -6.80 -7.91
N TYR A 140 13.58 -8.08 -7.69
CA TYR A 140 14.63 -8.48 -6.73
C TYR A 140 15.99 -8.76 -7.38
N SER A 141 16.04 -9.07 -8.67
CA SER A 141 17.30 -9.33 -9.39
C SER A 141 18.14 -8.06 -9.56
N GLN A 142 17.50 -6.92 -9.84
CA GLN A 142 18.17 -5.65 -10.13
C GLN A 142 19.03 -5.09 -8.97
N PRO A 143 18.53 -4.98 -7.72
CA PRO A 143 19.33 -4.41 -6.63
C PRO A 143 20.43 -5.36 -6.13
N ILE A 144 20.21 -6.68 -6.13
CA ILE A 144 21.23 -7.65 -5.71
C ILE A 144 22.38 -7.71 -6.72
N GLN A 145 22.07 -7.73 -8.02
CA GLN A 145 23.11 -7.69 -9.05
C GLN A 145 23.96 -6.43 -8.94
N MET A 146 23.34 -5.28 -8.66
CA MET A 146 24.07 -4.02 -8.48
C MET A 146 25.00 -4.05 -7.24
N PHE A 147 24.56 -4.67 -6.15
CA PHE A 147 25.38 -4.83 -4.93
C PHE A 147 26.56 -5.79 -5.15
N LEU A 148 26.37 -6.90 -5.86
CA LEU A 148 27.44 -7.85 -6.17
C LEU A 148 28.52 -7.25 -7.09
N ILE A 149 28.12 -6.47 -8.10
CA ILE A 149 29.06 -5.77 -8.99
C ILE A 149 29.92 -4.78 -8.18
N PHE A 150 29.32 -4.06 -7.23
CA PHE A 150 30.05 -3.13 -6.36
C PHE A 150 31.09 -3.84 -5.49
N ILE A 151 30.74 -4.96 -4.86
CA ILE A 151 31.67 -5.76 -4.03
C ILE A 151 32.82 -6.31 -4.89
N ILE A 152 32.53 -6.84 -6.08
CA ILE A 152 33.56 -7.32 -7.00
C ILE A 152 34.50 -6.18 -7.41
N GLY A 153 33.96 -4.99 -7.71
CA GLY A 153 34.74 -3.80 -8.03
C GLY A 153 35.67 -3.38 -6.89
N LEU A 154 35.20 -3.40 -5.64
CA LEU A 154 36.02 -3.13 -4.46
C LEU A 154 37.16 -4.15 -4.30
N LEU A 155 36.87 -5.44 -4.46
CA LEU A 155 37.87 -6.50 -4.35
C LEU A 155 38.95 -6.38 -5.43
N ILE A 156 38.56 -6.11 -6.67
CA ILE A 156 39.50 -5.87 -7.78
C ILE A 156 40.37 -4.64 -7.49
N GLY A 157 39.77 -3.53 -7.02
CA GLY A 157 40.51 -2.32 -6.66
C GLY A 157 41.55 -2.56 -5.56
N VAL A 158 41.19 -3.34 -4.53
CA VAL A 158 42.11 -3.74 -3.47
C VAL A 158 43.24 -4.61 -4.02
N MET A 159 42.94 -5.62 -4.85
CA MET A 159 43.98 -6.47 -5.46
C MET A 159 44.94 -5.66 -6.33
N LEU A 160 44.44 -4.76 -7.18
CA LEU A 160 45.26 -3.89 -8.02
C LEU A 160 46.15 -2.96 -7.17
N PHE A 161 45.62 -2.41 -6.08
CA PHE A 161 46.40 -1.59 -5.14
C PHE A 161 47.57 -2.37 -4.53
N TYR A 162 47.37 -3.64 -4.14
CA TYR A 162 48.44 -4.49 -3.62
C TYR A 162 49.42 -4.93 -4.70
N CYS A 163 48.97 -5.22 -5.92
CA CYS A 163 49.83 -5.61 -7.04
C CYS A 163 50.70 -4.47 -7.58
N CYS A 164 50.22 -3.22 -7.56
CA CYS A 164 50.99 -2.05 -8.03
C CYS A 164 51.96 -1.48 -6.98
N ARG A 165 52.02 -2.04 -5.77
CA ARG A 165 52.88 -1.56 -4.67
C ARG A 165 54.17 -2.38 -4.51
N HIS A 166 54.39 -3.36 -5.38
CA HIS A 166 55.65 -4.08 -5.59
C HIS A 166 56.28 -3.69 -6.92
#